data_AF-A0A0C3AQL2-F1
#
_entry.id   AF-A0A0C3AQL2-F1
#
_cell.length_a   1.000
_cell.length_b   1.000
_cell.length_c   1.000
_cell.angle_alpha   90.00
_cell.angle_beta   90.00
_cell.angle_gamma   90.00
#
_symmetry.space_group_name_H-M   'P 1'
#
loop_
_entity.id
_entity.type
_entity.pdbx_description
1 polymer ?
#
loop_
_entity_poly.entity_id
_entity_poly.type
_entity_poly.pdbx_seq_one_letter_code
_entity_poly.pdbx_strand_id
1 'polypeptide(L)'
;MASEKVYHRQCTGPALETVNKRQDNADITLFGSCFCPFVQRVWVIFEYLGVPYKVGFYHEVDPYMKPKELLEISPKGLVPGLRLNSYDPPRALNESTVIMDYLEDLSETTIERSILPPRSNPYARALVRLQSDHINRALVPKFYRYLQAQETSAQIEGGKEFLESIQSLVSLFERAEKENEETAVGLWKEGGKLGWALAIESE
;
A
#
# COMPACT_ATOMS: atom_id res chain seq x y z
N MET A 1 -33.05 -2.36 -14.67
CA MET A 1 -31.77 -1.73 -15.04
C MET A 1 -31.03 -1.48 -13.74
N ALA A 2 -29.87 -2.10 -13.52
CA ALA A 2 -29.05 -1.76 -12.36
C ALA A 2 -28.65 -0.28 -12.48
N SER A 3 -28.84 0.52 -11.43
CA SER A 3 -28.43 1.92 -11.48
C SER A 3 -26.94 1.98 -11.76
N GLU A 4 -26.53 2.86 -12.67
CA GLU A 4 -25.12 3.17 -12.90
C GLU A 4 -24.49 3.54 -11.56
N LYS A 5 -23.58 2.70 -11.06
CA LYS A 5 -22.95 2.97 -9.77
C LYS A 5 -22.00 4.15 -9.94
N VAL A 6 -22.31 5.26 -9.28
CA VAL A 6 -21.48 6.46 -9.25
C VAL A 6 -20.43 6.27 -8.16
N TYR A 7 -19.15 6.28 -8.53
CA TYR A 7 -18.04 6.19 -7.58
C TYR A 7 -17.16 7.43 -7.66
N HIS A 8 -16.38 7.67 -6.61
CA HIS A 8 -15.56 8.86 -6.47
C HIS A 8 -14.24 8.69 -7.25
N ARG A 9 -14.00 9.58 -8.23
CA ARG A 9 -12.89 9.45 -9.20
C ARG A 9 -11.69 10.36 -8.96
N GLN A 10 -11.71 11.10 -7.86
CA GLN A 10 -10.67 12.08 -7.50
C GLN A 10 -10.33 11.98 -6.01
N CYS A 11 -9.14 12.39 -5.60
CA CYS A 11 -8.88 12.54 -4.18
C CYS A 11 -9.71 13.70 -3.60
N THR A 12 -9.95 13.68 -2.29
CA THR A 12 -10.56 14.79 -1.54
C THR A 12 -9.72 15.10 -0.30
N GLY A 13 -9.96 16.26 0.33
CA GLY A 13 -9.27 16.65 1.57
C GLY A 13 -7.74 16.67 1.43
N PRO A 14 -6.99 16.22 2.46
CA PRO A 14 -5.53 16.20 2.43
C PRO A 14 -4.93 15.38 1.28
N ALA A 15 -5.61 14.31 0.86
CA ALA A 15 -5.18 13.51 -0.28
C ALA A 15 -5.16 14.35 -1.58
N LEU A 16 -6.16 15.22 -1.78
CA LEU A 16 -6.21 16.12 -2.94
C LEU A 16 -5.06 17.15 -2.92
N GLU A 17 -4.72 17.66 -1.74
CA GLU A 17 -3.58 18.57 -1.58
C GLU A 17 -2.26 17.89 -1.96
N THR A 18 -2.06 16.64 -1.54
CA THR A 18 -0.90 15.84 -1.93
C THR A 18 -0.87 15.64 -3.44
N VAL A 19 -1.99 15.32 -4.07
CA VAL A 19 -2.08 15.19 -5.54
C VAL A 19 -1.66 16.44 -6.27
N ASN A 20 -2.16 17.60 -5.83
CA ASN A 20 -1.88 18.88 -6.46
C ASN A 20 -0.38 19.23 -6.38
N LYS A 21 0.32 18.79 -5.32
CA LYS A 21 1.77 18.96 -5.16
C LYS A 21 2.62 18.00 -6.01
N ARG A 22 2.01 16.99 -6.65
CA ARG A 22 2.70 15.89 -7.35
C ARG A 22 2.32 15.82 -8.83
N GLN A 23 1.98 16.96 -9.44
CA GLN A 23 1.59 17.05 -10.86
C GLN A 23 2.78 17.23 -11.81
N ASP A 24 3.90 17.75 -11.29
CA ASP A 24 5.10 18.01 -12.09
C ASP A 24 5.72 16.72 -12.63
N ASN A 25 6.47 16.84 -13.73
CA ASN A 25 7.18 15.69 -14.29
C ASN A 25 8.27 15.19 -13.33
N ALA A 26 8.40 13.87 -13.26
CA ALA A 26 9.39 13.19 -12.43
C ALA A 26 9.88 11.90 -13.11
N ASP A 27 11.00 11.37 -12.64
CA ASP A 27 11.58 10.12 -13.14
C ASP A 27 10.70 8.90 -12.86
N ILE A 28 9.80 9.01 -11.87
CA ILE A 28 8.84 7.96 -11.51
C ILE A 28 7.43 8.53 -11.63
N THR A 29 6.56 7.84 -12.36
CA THR A 29 5.12 8.13 -12.38
C THR A 29 4.35 7.01 -11.67
N LEU A 30 3.56 7.36 -10.65
CA LEU A 30 2.64 6.45 -9.97
C LEU A 30 1.28 6.46 -10.67
N PHE A 31 0.88 5.30 -11.17
CA PHE A 31 -0.44 5.02 -11.73
C PHE A 31 -1.32 4.46 -10.62
N GLY A 32 -2.41 5.15 -10.30
CA GLY A 32 -3.22 4.82 -9.13
C GLY A 32 -4.69 5.18 -9.25
N SER A 33 -5.43 4.85 -8.19
CA SER A 33 -6.79 5.30 -7.92
C SER A 33 -6.92 5.73 -6.45
N CYS A 34 -7.72 6.76 -6.18
CA CYS A 34 -7.81 7.44 -4.89
C CYS A 34 -8.47 6.62 -3.77
N PHE A 35 -9.19 5.56 -4.09
CA PHE A 35 -9.85 4.68 -3.11
C PHE A 35 -9.18 3.29 -3.01
N CYS A 36 -8.13 3.03 -3.80
CA CYS A 36 -7.51 1.71 -3.80
C CYS A 36 -6.54 1.60 -2.61
N PRO A 37 -6.79 0.71 -1.64
CA PRO A 37 -5.91 0.57 -0.48
C PRO A 37 -4.50 0.11 -0.88
N PHE A 38 -4.37 -0.72 -1.92
CA PHE A 38 -3.06 -1.14 -2.44
C PHE A 38 -2.24 0.02 -3.02
N VAL A 39 -2.90 1.03 -3.60
CA VAL A 39 -2.25 2.26 -4.07
C VAL A 39 -1.82 3.09 -2.87
N GLN A 40 -2.66 3.17 -1.83
CA GLN A 40 -2.37 3.90 -0.61
C GLN A 40 -1.11 3.40 0.09
N ARG A 41 -0.86 2.08 0.13
CA ARG A 41 0.40 1.51 0.64
C ARG A 41 1.63 2.14 -0.01
N VAL A 42 1.66 2.14 -1.34
CA VAL A 42 2.76 2.71 -2.14
C VAL A 42 2.84 4.23 -1.96
N TRP A 43 1.68 4.90 -1.90
CA TRP A 43 1.61 6.34 -1.75
C TRP A 43 2.18 6.83 -0.42
N VAL A 44 1.88 6.12 0.67
CA VAL A 44 2.45 6.35 2.00
C VAL A 44 3.97 6.18 1.96
N ILE A 45 4.50 5.16 1.28
CA ILE A 45 5.95 4.96 1.14
C ILE A 45 6.61 6.10 0.38
N PHE A 46 6.05 6.57 -0.73
CA PHE A 46 6.59 7.73 -1.46
C PHE A 46 6.70 8.96 -0.56
N GLU A 47 5.61 9.30 0.15
CA GLU A 47 5.58 10.50 1.00
C GLU A 47 6.49 10.35 2.24
N TYR A 48 6.53 9.16 2.85
CA TYR A 48 7.39 8.91 4.00
C TYR A 48 8.87 8.94 3.63
N LEU A 49 9.26 8.26 2.55
CA LEU A 49 10.65 8.20 2.09
C LEU A 49 11.09 9.52 1.44
N GLY A 50 10.16 10.34 0.94
CA GLY A 50 10.47 11.59 0.26
C GLY A 50 10.98 11.38 -1.17
N VAL A 51 10.68 10.23 -1.78
CA VAL A 51 11.06 9.90 -3.16
C VAL A 51 10.26 10.81 -4.11
N PRO A 52 10.89 11.57 -5.03
CA PRO A 52 10.18 12.38 -6.01
C PRO A 52 9.38 11.52 -6.99
N TYR A 53 8.12 11.88 -7.22
CA TYR A 53 7.26 11.19 -8.18
C TYR A 53 6.18 12.13 -8.72
N LYS A 54 5.67 11.77 -9.89
CA LYS A 54 4.44 12.31 -10.46
C LYS A 54 3.30 11.37 -10.14
N VAL A 55 2.16 11.90 -9.72
CA VAL A 55 0.95 11.09 -9.56
C VAL A 55 0.08 11.20 -10.82
N GLY A 56 -0.10 10.07 -11.48
CA GLY A 56 -1.10 9.86 -12.52
C GLY A 56 -2.30 9.14 -11.91
N PHE A 57 -3.17 9.87 -11.20
CA PHE A 57 -4.47 9.32 -10.84
C PHE A 57 -5.32 9.26 -12.09
N TYR A 58 -5.57 8.06 -12.57
CA TYR A 58 -6.55 7.85 -13.62
C TYR A 58 -7.91 8.00 -12.94
N HIS A 59 -8.72 8.95 -13.44
CA HIS A 59 -10.17 8.88 -13.24
C HIS A 59 -10.54 7.44 -13.48
N GLU A 60 -11.08 6.78 -12.44
CA GLU A 60 -11.39 5.35 -12.42
C GLU A 60 -11.47 4.81 -13.82
N VAL A 61 -10.41 4.10 -14.17
CA VAL A 61 -10.36 3.33 -15.39
C VAL A 61 -11.68 2.58 -15.45
N ASP A 62 -12.58 3.00 -16.34
CA ASP A 62 -13.69 2.16 -16.73
C ASP A 62 -13.07 0.79 -17.00
N PRO A 63 -13.50 -0.29 -16.33
CA PRO A 63 -12.94 -1.62 -16.54
C PRO A 63 -12.91 -2.00 -18.03
N TYR A 64 -13.77 -1.38 -18.84
CA TYR A 64 -13.88 -1.51 -20.29
C TYR A 64 -13.10 -0.45 -21.10
N MET A 65 -12.63 0.66 -20.50
CA MET A 65 -11.74 1.65 -21.13
C MET A 65 -10.46 1.87 -20.33
N LYS A 66 -9.63 0.82 -20.25
CA LYS A 66 -8.28 0.92 -19.66
C LYS A 66 -7.37 1.82 -20.50
N PRO A 67 -6.76 2.87 -19.93
CA PRO A 67 -5.76 3.67 -20.61
C PRO A 67 -4.64 2.74 -21.11
N LYS A 68 -4.25 2.89 -22.38
CA LYS A 68 -3.17 2.08 -22.98
C LYS A 68 -1.89 2.13 -22.14
N GLU A 69 -1.57 3.30 -21.59
CA GLU A 69 -0.42 3.53 -20.73
C GLU A 69 -0.45 2.66 -19.45
N LEU A 70 -1.63 2.37 -18.88
CA LEU A 70 -1.73 1.47 -17.73
C LEU A 70 -1.51 0.00 -18.13
N LEU A 71 -1.99 -0.41 -19.30
CA LEU A 71 -1.80 -1.78 -19.81
C LEU A 71 -0.34 -2.07 -20.18
N GLU A 72 0.42 -1.04 -20.56
CA GLU A 72 1.87 -1.12 -20.76
C GLU A 72 2.63 -1.37 -19.44
N ILE A 73 2.05 -0.97 -18.30
CA ILE A 73 2.67 -1.07 -16.98
C ILE A 73 2.21 -2.32 -16.22
N SER A 74 0.92 -2.59 -16.27
CA SER A 74 0.26 -3.68 -15.56
C SER A 74 -0.52 -4.50 -16.60
N PRO A 75 -0.02 -5.69 -16.99
CA PRO A 75 -0.71 -6.51 -18.00
C PRO A 75 -2.14 -6.89 -17.60
N LYS A 76 -2.43 -6.94 -16.29
CA LYS A 76 -3.78 -7.16 -15.74
C LYS A 76 -4.62 -5.86 -15.66
N GLY A 77 -3.99 -4.72 -15.89
CA GLY A 77 -4.56 -3.38 -15.72
C GLY A 77 -5.02 -3.14 -14.29
N LEU A 78 -4.23 -3.61 -13.31
CA LEU A 78 -4.41 -3.38 -11.88
C LEU A 78 -3.48 -2.26 -11.41
N VAL A 79 -3.92 -1.52 -10.41
CA VAL A 79 -3.14 -0.49 -9.71
C VAL A 79 -2.77 -0.96 -8.30
N PRO A 80 -1.66 -0.51 -7.71
CA PRO A 80 -0.69 0.47 -8.23
C PRO A 80 0.20 -0.07 -9.35
N GLY A 81 0.66 0.84 -10.20
CA GLY A 81 1.73 0.59 -11.18
C GLY A 81 2.70 1.77 -11.23
N LEU A 82 3.99 1.50 -11.42
CA LEU A 82 5.00 2.54 -11.63
C LEU A 82 5.51 2.51 -13.06
N ARG A 83 5.67 3.70 -13.64
CA ARG A 83 6.50 3.92 -14.83
C ARG A 83 7.81 4.57 -14.42
N LEU A 84 8.92 3.96 -14.81
CA LEU A 84 10.27 4.46 -14.58
C LEU A 84 10.76 5.13 -15.87
N ASN A 85 10.67 6.45 -15.90
CA ASN A 85 10.90 7.31 -17.08
C ASN A 85 12.40 7.51 -17.40
N SER A 86 13.29 7.17 -16.47
CA SER A 86 14.74 7.29 -16.64
C SER A 86 15.36 6.19 -17.53
N TYR A 87 14.59 5.17 -17.92
CA TYR A 87 15.02 4.12 -18.83
C TYR A 87 14.51 4.35 -20.25
N ASP A 88 15.25 3.86 -21.26
CA ASP A 88 14.84 3.86 -22.66
C ASP A 88 14.87 2.42 -23.25
N PRO A 89 13.71 1.81 -23.58
CA PRO A 89 12.36 2.33 -23.31
C PRO A 89 12.04 2.36 -21.80
N PRO A 90 11.02 3.14 -21.37
CA PRO A 90 10.60 3.18 -19.97
C PRO A 90 10.28 1.80 -19.43
N ARG A 91 10.63 1.56 -18.15
CA ARG A 91 10.36 0.30 -17.46
C ARG A 91 9.12 0.42 -16.58
N ALA A 92 8.53 -0.72 -16.23
CA ALA A 92 7.31 -0.79 -15.45
C ALA A 92 7.47 -1.71 -14.24
N LEU A 93 6.78 -1.36 -13.14
CA LEU A 93 6.61 -2.20 -11.96
C LEU A 93 5.13 -2.25 -11.57
N ASN A 94 4.69 -3.39 -11.04
CA ASN A 94 3.35 -3.62 -10.51
C ASN A 94 3.44 -4.44 -9.21
N GLU A 95 2.29 -4.66 -8.56
CA GLU A 95 2.16 -5.27 -7.22
C GLU A 95 2.63 -4.34 -6.09
N SER A 96 1.71 -3.97 -5.20
CA SER A 96 1.98 -2.95 -4.17
C SER A 96 3.18 -3.28 -3.29
N THR A 97 3.30 -4.53 -2.82
CA THR A 97 4.42 -4.93 -1.94
C THR A 97 5.76 -4.94 -2.67
N VAL A 98 5.78 -5.34 -3.95
CA VAL A 98 7.00 -5.33 -4.78
C VAL A 98 7.45 -3.89 -5.04
N ILE A 99 6.50 -2.99 -5.31
CA ILE A 99 6.79 -1.56 -5.47
C ILE A 99 7.33 -0.97 -4.17
N MET A 100 6.76 -1.32 -3.01
CA MET A 100 7.28 -0.85 -1.72
C MET A 100 8.73 -1.29 -1.48
N ASP A 101 9.07 -2.55 -1.80
CA ASP A 101 10.44 -3.06 -1.68
C ASP A 101 11.40 -2.28 -2.59
N TYR A 102 11.00 -2.01 -3.83
CA TYR A 102 11.79 -1.20 -4.76
C TYR A 102 12.05 0.23 -4.24
N LEU A 103 11.03 0.89 -3.67
CA LEU A 103 11.17 2.24 -3.14
C LEU A 103 12.05 2.29 -1.89
N GLU A 104 11.98 1.26 -1.05
CA GLU A 104 12.87 1.11 0.10
C GLU A 104 14.33 0.96 -0.35
N ASP A 105 14.62 0.06 -1.31
CA ASP A 105 15.97 -0.13 -1.85
C ASP A 105 16.51 1.15 -2.54
N LEU A 106 15.64 1.84 -3.29
CA LEU A 106 15.98 3.12 -3.92
C LEU A 106 16.30 4.19 -2.87
N SER A 107 15.46 4.32 -1.85
CA SER A 107 15.64 5.32 -0.78
C SER A 107 16.90 5.04 0.04
N GLU A 108 17.16 3.78 0.39
CA GLU A 108 18.38 3.39 1.13
C GLU A 108 19.66 3.75 0.35
N THR A 109 19.61 3.80 -0.99
CA THR A 109 20.79 4.13 -1.83
C THR A 109 20.89 5.59 -2.25
N THR A 110 19.81 6.37 -2.18
CA THR A 110 19.76 7.74 -2.74
C THR A 110 19.33 8.83 -1.77
N ILE A 111 18.49 8.50 -0.78
CA ILE A 111 17.88 9.47 0.16
C ILE A 111 18.37 9.23 1.60
N GLU A 112 18.92 8.04 1.89
CA GLU A 112 19.36 7.62 3.23
C GLU A 112 18.23 7.62 4.26
N ARG A 113 17.00 7.33 3.80
CA ARG A 113 15.81 7.14 4.65
C ARG A 113 15.27 5.72 4.48
N SER A 114 14.75 5.14 5.55
CA SER A 114 14.21 3.78 5.58
C SER A 114 12.95 3.74 6.46
N ILE A 115 11.95 2.97 6.04
CA ILE A 115 10.76 2.68 6.86
C ILE A 115 10.93 1.37 7.66
N LEU A 116 11.94 0.57 7.31
CA LEU A 116 12.26 -0.66 8.02
C LEU A 116 13.15 -0.37 9.25
N PRO A 117 13.17 -1.29 10.22
CA PRO A 117 14.15 -1.25 11.30
C PRO A 117 15.60 -1.22 10.77
N PRO A 118 16.56 -0.71 11.58
CA PRO A 118 17.97 -0.62 11.18
C PRO A 118 18.54 -1.95 10.67
N ARG A 119 19.43 -1.90 9.67
CA ARG A 119 20.10 -3.09 9.13
C ARG A 119 20.92 -3.87 10.17
N SER A 120 21.37 -3.20 11.24
CA SER A 120 22.03 -3.82 12.40
C SER A 120 21.11 -4.73 13.21
N ASN A 121 19.78 -4.63 13.04
CA ASN A 121 18.79 -5.49 13.68
C ASN A 121 18.00 -6.31 12.62
N PRO A 122 18.61 -7.37 12.04
CA PRO A 122 17.95 -8.19 11.03
C PRO A 122 16.71 -8.93 11.56
N TYR A 123 16.65 -9.19 12.87
CA TYR A 123 15.51 -9.84 13.50
C TYR A 123 14.26 -8.95 13.50
N ALA A 124 14.39 -7.67 13.92
CA ALA A 124 13.31 -6.69 13.82
C ALA A 124 12.80 -6.53 12.37
N ARG A 125 13.71 -6.49 11.39
CA ARG A 125 13.37 -6.46 9.96
C ARG A 125 12.61 -7.70 9.49
N ALA A 126 12.84 -8.87 10.11
CA ALA A 126 12.09 -10.09 9.82
C ALA A 126 10.70 -10.06 10.46
N LEU A 127 10.57 -9.56 11.69
CA LEU A 127 9.28 -9.46 12.37
C LEU A 127 8.28 -8.55 11.64
N VAL A 128 8.72 -7.38 11.16
CA VAL A 128 7.85 -6.50 10.36
C VAL A 128 7.43 -7.12 9.03
N ARG A 129 8.25 -8.01 8.47
CA ARG A 129 7.91 -8.79 7.27
C ARG A 129 6.92 -9.91 7.57
N LEU A 130 7.01 -10.55 8.73
CA LEU A 130 6.03 -11.56 9.17
C LEU A 130 4.66 -10.91 9.43
N GLN A 131 4.62 -9.73 10.04
CA GLN A 131 3.39 -8.94 10.21
C GLN A 131 2.79 -8.57 8.85
N SER A 132 3.61 -8.06 7.93
CA SER A 132 3.24 -7.80 6.53
C SER A 132 2.66 -9.04 5.82
N ASP A 133 3.29 -10.21 5.98
CA ASP A 133 2.79 -11.46 5.38
C ASP A 133 1.41 -11.84 5.95
N HIS A 134 1.22 -11.72 7.27
CA HIS A 134 -0.08 -11.96 7.90
C HIS A 134 -1.17 -11.01 7.38
N ILE A 135 -0.86 -9.72 7.23
CA ILE A 135 -1.79 -8.74 6.65
C ILE A 135 -2.21 -9.18 5.24
N ASN A 136 -1.23 -9.50 4.39
CA ASN A 136 -1.50 -9.85 2.99
C ASN A 136 -2.20 -11.20 2.80
N ARG A 137 -1.85 -12.22 3.59
CA ARG A 137 -2.34 -13.59 3.41
C ARG A 137 -3.61 -13.90 4.20
N ALA A 138 -3.82 -13.24 5.34
CA ALA A 138 -4.93 -13.54 6.23
C ALA A 138 -5.89 -12.36 6.37
N LEU A 139 -5.40 -11.20 6.83
CA LEU A 139 -6.25 -10.05 7.17
C LEU A 139 -7.04 -9.55 5.95
N VAL A 140 -6.35 -9.17 4.88
CA VAL A 140 -6.95 -8.53 3.70
C VAL A 140 -7.94 -9.45 2.97
N PRO A 141 -7.63 -10.73 2.69
CA PRO A 141 -8.60 -11.63 2.06
C PRO A 141 -9.87 -11.83 2.90
N LYS A 142 -9.75 -11.89 4.23
CA LYS A 142 -10.90 -12.05 5.13
C LYS A 142 -11.71 -10.77 5.27
N PHE A 143 -11.08 -9.60 5.26
CA PHE A 143 -11.77 -8.31 5.17
C PHE A 143 -12.67 -8.24 3.92
N TYR A 144 -12.12 -8.54 2.74
CA TYR A 144 -12.91 -8.54 1.51
C TYR A 144 -14.00 -9.61 1.51
N ARG A 145 -13.74 -10.80 2.06
CA ARG A 145 -14.75 -11.86 2.22
C ARG A 145 -15.93 -11.39 3.08
N TYR A 146 -15.63 -10.75 4.21
CA TYR A 146 -16.64 -10.16 5.08
C TYR A 146 -17.45 -9.07 4.37
N LEU A 147 -16.77 -8.12 3.72
CA LEU A 147 -17.39 -6.97 3.07
C LEU A 147 -18.28 -7.36 1.86
N GLN A 148 -17.85 -8.38 1.10
CA GLN A 148 -18.50 -8.78 -0.15
C GLN A 148 -19.55 -9.88 0.02
N ALA A 149 -19.68 -10.46 1.22
CA ALA A 149 -20.67 -11.50 1.51
C ALA A 149 -22.10 -10.99 1.24
N GLN A 150 -22.86 -11.75 0.46
CA GLN A 150 -24.26 -11.43 0.12
C GLN A 150 -25.26 -12.05 1.10
N GLU A 151 -24.89 -13.18 1.72
CA GLU A 151 -25.72 -13.89 2.70
C GLU A 151 -25.34 -13.51 4.12
N THR A 152 -26.34 -13.28 4.98
CA THR A 152 -26.12 -12.88 6.38
C THR A 152 -25.28 -13.90 7.16
N SER A 153 -25.52 -15.20 6.97
CA SER A 153 -24.74 -16.25 7.64
C SER A 153 -23.27 -16.24 7.21
N ALA A 154 -23.00 -16.08 5.92
CA ALA A 154 -21.64 -15.97 5.38
C ALA A 154 -20.94 -14.69 5.85
N GLN A 155 -21.67 -13.58 5.94
CA GLN A 155 -21.14 -12.32 6.46
C GLN A 155 -20.78 -12.44 7.95
N ILE A 156 -21.64 -13.06 8.77
CA ILE A 156 -21.34 -13.30 10.19
C ILE A 156 -20.08 -14.15 10.34
N GLU A 157 -19.95 -15.23 9.56
CA GLU A 157 -18.79 -16.12 9.65
C GLU A 157 -17.51 -15.44 9.16
N GLY A 158 -17.55 -14.76 8.01
CA GLY A 158 -16.43 -13.96 7.52
C GLY A 158 -16.01 -12.86 8.49
N GLY A 159 -16.97 -12.27 9.21
CA GLY A 159 -16.70 -11.27 10.25
C GLY A 159 -15.94 -11.84 11.44
N LYS A 160 -16.26 -13.06 11.88
CA LYS A 160 -15.49 -13.74 12.94
C LYS A 160 -14.07 -14.06 12.48
N GLU A 161 -13.91 -14.61 11.27
CA GLU A 161 -12.60 -14.92 10.72
C GLU A 161 -11.73 -13.66 10.58
N PHE A 162 -12.34 -12.54 10.15
CA PHE A 162 -11.67 -11.25 10.07
C PHE A 162 -11.22 -10.77 11.45
N LEU A 163 -12.10 -10.83 12.46
CA LEU A 163 -11.76 -10.48 13.85
C LEU A 163 -10.60 -11.33 14.39
N GLU A 164 -10.61 -12.65 14.18
CA GLU A 164 -9.50 -13.54 14.57
C GLU A 164 -8.16 -13.14 13.92
N SER A 165 -8.23 -12.61 12.69
CA SER A 165 -7.04 -12.16 11.96
C SER A 165 -6.49 -10.86 12.52
N ILE A 166 -7.37 -9.94 12.93
CA ILE A 166 -6.97 -8.72 13.66
C ILE A 166 -6.32 -9.11 14.99
N GLN A 167 -6.94 -10.01 15.76
CA GLN A 167 -6.39 -10.48 17.04
C GLN A 167 -5.00 -11.11 16.88
N SER A 168 -4.83 -11.95 15.85
CA SER A 168 -3.53 -12.56 15.53
C SER A 168 -2.48 -11.50 15.18
N LEU A 169 -2.87 -10.47 14.44
CA LEU A 169 -1.99 -9.36 14.06
C LEU A 169 -1.56 -8.53 15.27
N VAL A 170 -2.50 -8.22 16.18
CA VAL A 170 -2.19 -7.56 17.46
C VAL A 170 -1.19 -8.39 18.26
N SER A 171 -1.38 -9.71 18.37
CA SER A 171 -0.40 -10.57 19.06
C SER A 171 0.98 -10.58 18.39
N LEU A 172 1.06 -10.46 17.06
CA LEU A 172 2.33 -10.31 16.35
C LEU A 172 3.01 -8.96 16.64
N PHE A 173 2.23 -7.88 16.83
CA PHE A 173 2.77 -6.59 17.25
C PHE A 173 3.25 -6.59 18.69
N GLU A 174 2.44 -7.09 19.63
CA GLU A 174 2.82 -7.22 21.05
C GLU A 174 4.10 -8.07 21.20
N ARG A 175 4.20 -9.17 20.43
CA ARG A 175 5.41 -9.99 20.39
C ARG A 175 6.61 -9.18 19.92
N ALA A 176 6.47 -8.42 18.83
CA ALA A 176 7.59 -7.65 18.28
C ALA A 176 8.06 -6.55 19.23
N GLU A 177 7.15 -5.88 19.93
CA GLU A 177 7.46 -4.89 20.96
C GLU A 177 8.15 -5.50 22.18
N LYS A 178 7.75 -6.71 22.60
CA LYS A 178 8.40 -7.41 23.72
C LYS A 178 9.81 -7.90 23.37
N GLU A 179 10.02 -8.31 22.13
CA GLU A 179 11.27 -8.91 21.67
C GLU A 179 12.28 -7.89 21.11
N ASN A 180 11.91 -6.61 20.97
CA ASN A 180 12.77 -5.55 20.42
C ASN A 180 12.58 -4.21 21.12
N GLU A 181 13.65 -3.43 21.23
CA GLU A 181 13.62 -2.06 21.75
C GLU A 181 13.25 -1.01 20.67
N GLU A 182 13.08 -1.45 19.42
CA GLU A 182 12.80 -0.59 18.27
C GLU A 182 11.37 -0.05 18.27
N THR A 183 11.19 1.24 17.96
CA THR A 183 9.86 1.88 17.98
C THR A 183 8.99 1.65 16.74
N ALA A 184 9.52 1.01 15.69
CA ALA A 184 8.88 0.87 14.37
C ALA A 184 8.44 -0.57 14.02
N VAL A 185 8.31 -1.44 15.02
CA VAL A 185 8.00 -2.89 14.83
C VAL A 185 6.63 -3.31 15.36
N GLY A 186 5.88 -2.38 15.96
CA GLY A 186 4.64 -2.65 16.70
C GLY A 186 3.50 -1.74 16.30
N LEU A 187 2.51 -1.61 17.19
CA LEU A 187 1.39 -0.71 16.99
C LEU A 187 1.88 0.74 16.96
N TRP A 188 1.21 1.57 16.15
CA TRP A 188 1.51 2.99 16.16
C TRP A 188 1.20 3.58 17.54
N LYS A 189 2.12 4.42 18.03
CA LYS A 189 1.95 5.21 19.25
C LYS A 189 2.28 6.67 18.97
N GLU A 190 1.66 7.57 19.72
CA GLU A 190 1.92 9.01 19.59
C GLU A 190 3.42 9.30 19.80
N GLY A 191 4.01 10.07 18.88
CA GLY A 191 5.46 10.33 18.86
C GLY A 191 6.32 9.15 18.38
N GLY A 192 5.72 8.02 18.02
CA GLY A 192 6.40 6.85 17.45
C GLY A 192 6.78 7.03 15.97
N LYS A 193 7.63 6.13 15.46
CA LYS A 193 8.00 6.08 14.05
C LYS A 193 7.00 5.22 13.28
N LEU A 194 6.65 5.65 12.07
CA LEU A 194 5.89 4.81 11.14
C LEU A 194 6.73 3.59 10.77
N GLY A 195 6.14 2.40 10.89
CA GLY A 195 6.77 1.12 10.56
C GLY A 195 6.23 0.53 9.27
N TRP A 196 6.99 -0.41 8.69
CA TRP A 196 6.64 -1.11 7.45
C TRP A 196 5.25 -1.76 7.49
N ALA A 197 4.91 -2.48 8.58
CA ALA A 197 3.62 -3.12 8.72
C ALA A 197 2.46 -2.09 8.77
N LEU A 198 2.67 -0.95 9.45
CA LEU A 198 1.68 0.13 9.54
C LEU A 198 1.41 0.80 8.19
N ALA A 199 2.40 0.87 7.30
CA ALA A 199 2.17 1.35 5.93
C ALA A 199 1.26 0.40 5.13
N ILE A 200 1.28 -0.90 5.43
CA ILE A 200 0.47 -1.93 4.77
C ILE A 200 -0.95 -1.97 5.32
N GLU A 201 -1.13 -1.69 6.62
CA GLU A 201 -2.43 -1.67 7.31
C GLU A 201 -3.31 -0.46 7.02
N SER A 202 -2.82 0.52 6.25
CA SER A 202 -3.53 1.79 6.00
C SER A 202 -4.83 1.67 5.17
N GLU A 203 -5.46 0.50 5.14
CA GLU A 203 -6.70 0.18 4.40
C GLU A 203 -7.98 0.60 5.16
#